data_AF-A0A7J3KBX7-F1
#
_entry.id   AF-A0A7J3KBX7-F1
#
_cell.length_a   1.000
_cell.length_b   1.000
_cell.length_c   1.000
_cell.angle_alpha   90.00
_cell.angle_beta   90.00
_cell.angle_gamma   90.00
#
_symmetry.space_group_name_H-M   'P 1'
#
loop_
_entity.id
_entity.type
_entity.pdbx_description
1 polymer ?
#
loop_
_entity_poly.entity_id
_entity_poly.type
_entity_poly.pdbx_seq_one_letter_code
_entity_poly.pdbx_strand_id
1 'polypeptide(L)'
;MDSKPLAKPSHNRYDNIWEVRQSGYPNDSEVERCLKRGDAMDYVEIGNGIRYYSSAEGFLKAVLSQGCIKLPVWKVLCPRLDNKKVGSIYYIVKDCDGKRHVYRATYGYWGTGPHEAALIEHVLESRGLTFEVRDGDYLLGLLDLI
;
A
#
# COMPACT_ATOMS: atom_id res chain seq x y z
N MET A 1 2.29 -9.70 -33.56
CA MET A 1 3.35 -9.15 -32.70
C MET A 1 3.27 -9.90 -31.39
N ASP A 2 4.21 -10.82 -31.15
CA ASP A 2 4.28 -11.51 -29.86
C ASP A 2 4.76 -10.51 -28.82
N SER A 3 3.82 -9.99 -28.01
CA SER A 3 4.16 -9.18 -26.86
C SER A 3 4.95 -10.06 -25.90
N LYS A 4 6.20 -9.69 -25.62
CA LYS A 4 6.95 -10.31 -24.53
C LYS A 4 6.11 -10.18 -23.25
N PRO A 5 5.95 -11.24 -22.45
CA PRO A 5 5.22 -11.14 -21.19
C PRO A 5 5.88 -10.07 -20.32
N LEU A 6 5.07 -9.15 -19.81
CA LEU A 6 5.52 -8.10 -18.88
C LEU A 6 6.21 -8.75 -17.68
N ALA A 7 7.43 -8.31 -17.38
CA ALA A 7 8.15 -8.83 -16.23
C ALA A 7 7.49 -8.36 -14.92
N LYS A 8 7.37 -9.26 -13.95
CA LYS A 8 6.86 -8.95 -12.61
C LYS A 8 7.75 -7.92 -11.91
N PRO A 9 7.20 -6.80 -11.39
CA PRO A 9 7.98 -5.79 -10.69
C PRO A 9 8.76 -6.37 -9.51
N SER A 10 9.97 -5.85 -9.28
CA SER A 10 10.83 -6.31 -8.18
C SER A 10 10.17 -6.19 -6.81
N HIS A 11 9.37 -5.14 -6.61
CA HIS A 11 8.66 -4.91 -5.35
C HIS A 11 7.49 -5.87 -5.11
N ASN A 12 7.06 -6.66 -6.12
CA ASN A 12 6.05 -7.71 -5.99
C ASN A 12 6.63 -9.12 -5.89
N ARG A 13 7.96 -9.27 -5.84
CA ARG A 13 8.64 -10.58 -5.93
C ARG A 13 8.07 -11.65 -4.97
N TYR A 14 7.57 -11.25 -3.81
CA TYR A 14 7.14 -12.16 -2.74
C TYR A 14 5.62 -12.23 -2.53
N ASP A 15 4.83 -11.54 -3.37
CA ASP A 15 3.38 -11.49 -3.26
C ASP A 15 2.70 -11.86 -4.59
N ASN A 16 1.38 -11.82 -4.65
CA ASN A 16 0.59 -12.12 -5.85
C ASN A 16 -0.10 -10.87 -6.45
N ILE A 17 0.37 -9.66 -6.10
CA ILE A 17 -0.27 -8.40 -6.52
C ILE A 17 -0.16 -8.23 -8.03
N TRP A 18 1.00 -8.59 -8.61
CA TRP A 18 1.21 -8.54 -10.04
C TRP A 18 0.22 -9.42 -10.81
N GLU A 19 -0.04 -10.62 -10.31
CA GLU A 19 -1.00 -11.56 -10.89
C GLU A 19 -2.43 -11.01 -10.81
N VAL A 20 -2.81 -10.35 -9.71
CA VAL A 20 -4.09 -9.62 -9.60
C VAL A 20 -4.17 -8.50 -10.65
N ARG A 21 -3.07 -7.79 -10.90
CA ARG A 21 -3.02 -6.76 -11.95
C ARG A 21 -3.19 -7.34 -13.34
N GLN A 22 -2.65 -8.53 -13.61
CA GLN A 22 -2.85 -9.21 -14.89
C GLN A 22 -4.28 -9.71 -15.09
N SER A 23 -5.09 -9.87 -14.04
CA SER A 23 -6.50 -10.24 -14.18
C SER A 23 -7.42 -9.06 -14.53
N GLY A 24 -6.87 -7.85 -14.71
CA GLY A 24 -7.63 -6.65 -15.04
C GLY A 24 -8.09 -5.82 -13.83
N TYR A 25 -7.55 -6.08 -12.64
CA TYR A 25 -7.83 -5.31 -11.42
C TYR A 25 -6.62 -4.42 -11.01
N PRO A 26 -6.79 -3.18 -10.53
CA PRO A 26 -8.05 -2.46 -10.48
C PRO A 26 -8.47 -2.02 -11.90
N ASN A 27 -9.77 -1.93 -12.12
CA ASN A 27 -10.38 -1.27 -13.26
C ASN A 27 -10.54 0.24 -13.00
N ASP A 28 -10.89 0.97 -14.06
CA ASP A 28 -11.01 2.44 -14.01
C ASP A 28 -12.01 2.92 -12.95
N SER A 29 -13.10 2.19 -12.72
CA SER A 29 -14.11 2.57 -11.71
C SER A 29 -13.56 2.54 -10.28
N GLU A 30 -12.73 1.54 -9.97
CA GLU A 30 -12.09 1.40 -8.65
C GLU A 30 -11.04 2.49 -8.42
N VAL A 31 -10.28 2.83 -9.47
CA VAL A 31 -9.33 3.94 -9.46
C VAL A 31 -10.08 5.26 -9.27
N GLU A 32 -11.09 5.54 -10.09
CA GLU A 32 -11.89 6.77 -10.02
C GLU A 32 -12.52 6.97 -8.64
N ARG A 33 -13.02 5.91 -8.00
CA ARG A 33 -13.56 5.97 -6.64
C ARG A 33 -12.55 6.50 -5.64
N CYS A 34 -11.29 6.10 -5.74
CA CYS A 34 -10.21 6.56 -4.87
C CYS A 34 -9.76 8.00 -5.19
N LEU A 35 -9.93 8.44 -6.44
CA LEU A 35 -9.57 9.79 -6.87
C LEU A 35 -10.65 10.84 -6.53
N LYS A 36 -11.90 10.43 -6.24
CA LYS A 36 -12.96 11.35 -5.83
C LYS A 36 -12.65 11.97 -4.46
N ARG A 37 -12.67 13.30 -4.39
CA ARG A 37 -12.56 14.08 -3.13
C ARG A 37 -13.78 13.80 -2.24
N GLY A 38 -13.58 13.59 -0.94
CA GLY A 38 -14.67 13.43 0.04
C GLY A 38 -14.25 12.73 1.35
N ASP A 39 -14.98 13.05 2.43
CA ASP A 39 -14.49 13.28 3.81
C ASP A 39 -14.27 12.07 4.75
N ALA A 40 -14.46 10.84 4.32
CA ALA A 40 -14.26 9.68 5.21
C ALA A 40 -12.82 9.18 5.15
N MET A 41 -11.94 9.78 5.97
CA MET A 41 -10.67 9.17 6.32
C MET A 41 -10.88 8.34 7.58
N ASP A 42 -11.25 7.07 7.37
CA ASP A 42 -11.47 6.11 8.44
C ASP A 42 -10.10 5.70 9.02
N TYR A 43 -9.51 6.59 9.82
CA TYR A 43 -8.27 6.34 10.53
C TYR A 43 -8.44 6.42 12.03
N VAL A 44 -7.61 5.64 12.72
CA VAL A 44 -7.37 5.79 14.15
C VAL A 44 -5.98 6.38 14.32
N GLU A 45 -5.85 7.40 15.16
CA GLU A 45 -4.54 7.90 15.56
C GLU A 45 -3.99 7.02 16.69
N ILE A 46 -2.85 6.38 16.45
CA ILE A 46 -2.25 5.39 17.38
C ILE A 46 -1.03 5.93 18.13
N GLY A 47 -0.94 7.26 18.28
CA GLY A 47 0.19 7.96 18.89
C GLY A 47 1.34 8.25 17.92
N ASN A 48 2.32 9.05 18.35
CA ASN A 48 3.52 9.43 17.58
C ASN A 48 3.24 9.96 16.15
N GLY A 49 2.09 10.64 15.96
CA GLY A 49 1.67 11.14 14.65
C GLY A 49 1.34 10.04 13.64
N ILE A 50 1.01 8.82 14.08
CA ILE A 50 0.65 7.70 13.22
C ILE A 50 -0.87 7.65 13.05
N ARG A 51 -1.31 7.72 11.79
CA ARG A 51 -2.69 7.53 11.34
C ARG A 51 -2.81 6.16 10.69
N TYR A 52 -3.54 5.26 11.33
CA TYR A 52 -3.77 3.90 10.84
C TYR A 52 -5.14 3.81 10.17
N TYR A 53 -5.16 3.48 8.88
CA TYR A 53 -6.37 3.46 8.06
C TYR A 53 -6.99 2.07 8.02
N SER A 54 -8.31 1.99 8.14
CA SER A 54 -9.06 0.73 8.08
C SER A 54 -9.32 0.25 6.65
N SER A 55 -9.21 1.13 5.65
CA SER A 55 -9.48 0.82 4.23
C SER A 55 -8.41 1.39 3.30
N ALA A 56 -8.18 0.68 2.18
CA ALA A 56 -7.25 1.12 1.13
C ALA A 56 -7.72 2.44 0.49
N GLU A 57 -9.04 2.62 0.34
CA GLU A 57 -9.62 3.86 -0.18
C GLU A 57 -9.37 5.04 0.76
N GLY A 58 -9.60 4.87 2.06
CA GLY A 58 -9.34 5.92 3.06
C GLY A 58 -7.86 6.30 3.10
N PHE A 59 -6.97 5.31 3.04
CA PHE A 59 -5.53 5.53 2.93
C PHE A 59 -5.15 6.30 1.67
N LEU A 60 -5.64 5.89 0.50
CA LEU A 60 -5.34 6.56 -0.77
C LEU A 60 -5.86 7.98 -0.78
N LYS A 61 -7.10 8.23 -0.36
CA LYS A 61 -7.64 9.59 -0.24
C LYS A 61 -6.76 10.45 0.66
N ALA A 62 -6.28 9.90 1.77
CA ALA A 62 -5.39 10.61 2.69
C ALA A 62 -4.05 10.96 2.08
N VAL A 63 -3.42 10.01 1.41
CA VAL A 63 -2.12 10.24 0.75
C VAL A 63 -2.27 11.22 -0.41
N LEU A 64 -3.31 11.09 -1.22
CA LEU A 64 -3.57 11.94 -2.38
C LEU A 64 -4.05 13.35 -2.01
N SER A 65 -4.64 13.54 -0.82
CA SER A 65 -4.97 14.87 -0.31
C SER A 65 -3.77 15.61 0.26
N GLN A 66 -2.65 14.93 0.53
CA GLN A 66 -1.45 15.61 1.01
C GLN A 66 -0.86 16.44 -0.13
N GLY A 67 -0.66 17.73 0.11
CA GLY A 67 0.03 18.61 -0.85
C GLY A 67 1.50 18.25 -1.05
N CYS A 68 2.07 17.42 -0.16
CA CYS A 68 3.47 17.03 -0.14
C CYS A 68 3.62 15.71 0.63
N ILE A 69 4.26 14.72 -0.01
CA ILE A 69 4.63 13.43 0.61
C ILE A 69 6.13 13.24 0.50
N LYS A 70 6.74 12.71 1.56
CA LYS A 70 8.17 12.36 1.59
C LYS A 70 8.32 10.98 0.98
N LEU A 71 9.12 10.91 -0.08
CA LEU A 71 9.52 9.65 -0.71
C LEU A 71 10.67 8.99 0.05
N PRO A 72 10.81 7.65 -0.05
CA PRO A 72 9.94 6.73 -0.79
C PRO A 72 8.65 6.40 -0.04
N VAL A 73 7.67 5.79 -0.75
CA VAL A 73 6.59 5.07 -0.07
C VAL A 73 7.16 3.73 0.39
N TRP A 74 7.04 3.41 1.68
CA TRP A 74 7.53 2.13 2.17
C TRP A 74 6.49 1.03 2.00
N LYS A 75 6.91 -0.08 1.41
CA LYS A 75 6.18 -1.33 1.36
C LYS A 75 6.87 -2.33 2.28
N VAL A 76 6.28 -2.62 3.42
CA VAL A 76 6.85 -3.52 4.42
C VAL A 76 6.20 -4.88 4.32
N LEU A 77 6.99 -5.89 3.99
CA LEU A 77 6.56 -7.27 3.88
C LEU A 77 6.73 -7.97 5.22
N CYS A 78 5.63 -8.33 5.87
CA CYS A 78 5.64 -9.12 7.09
C CYS A 78 5.23 -10.56 6.74
N PRO A 79 6.18 -11.51 6.64
CA PRO A 79 5.86 -12.92 6.42
C PRO A 79 5.09 -13.49 7.62
N ARG A 80 4.24 -14.52 7.39
CA ARG A 80 3.82 -15.37 8.51
C ARG A 80 4.95 -16.34 8.86
N LEU A 81 5.06 -16.67 10.15
CA LEU A 81 6.05 -17.62 10.70
C LEU A 81 5.93 -19.04 10.11
N ASP A 82 4.82 -19.37 9.44
CA ASP A 82 4.60 -20.64 8.75
C ASP A 82 5.03 -20.60 7.26
N ASN A 83 6.33 -20.40 7.04
CA ASN A 83 7.10 -20.83 5.86
C ASN A 83 6.36 -20.90 4.51
N LYS A 84 5.89 -19.77 3.93
CA LYS A 84 5.86 -19.49 2.46
C LYS A 84 4.92 -18.36 2.00
N LYS A 85 4.20 -17.65 2.87
CA LYS A 85 3.27 -16.60 2.42
C LYS A 85 3.50 -15.28 3.16
N VAL A 86 3.50 -14.17 2.41
CA VAL A 86 3.37 -12.82 2.97
C VAL A 86 2.09 -12.81 3.80
N GLY A 87 2.20 -12.51 5.08
CA GLY A 87 1.08 -12.49 6.01
C GLY A 87 0.36 -11.15 5.99
N SER A 88 1.13 -10.07 5.93
CA SER A 88 0.61 -8.71 5.81
C SER A 88 1.61 -7.85 5.05
N ILE A 89 1.09 -6.91 4.28
CA ILE A 89 1.86 -5.85 3.64
C ILE A 89 1.43 -4.54 4.28
N TYR A 90 2.39 -3.79 4.80
CA TYR A 90 2.14 -2.43 5.26
C TYR A 90 2.59 -1.44 4.20
N TYR A 91 1.73 -0.46 3.92
CA TYR A 91 2.08 0.73 3.17
C TYR A 91 2.22 1.88 4.15
N ILE A 92 3.38 2.54 4.12
CA ILE A 92 3.69 3.67 5.00
C ILE A 92 4.10 4.86 4.15
N VAL A 93 3.45 5.99 4.38
CA VAL A 93 3.79 7.28 3.76
C VAL A 93 4.04 8.28 4.87
N LYS A 94 5.12 9.07 4.75
CA LYS A 94 5.38 10.19 5.64
C LYS A 94 4.98 11.49 4.95
N ASP A 95 4.14 12.30 5.58
CA ASP A 95 3.83 13.62 5.07
C ASP A 95 4.94 14.63 5.41
N CYS A 96 4.81 15.85 4.89
CA CYS A 96 5.82 16.88 5.10
C CYS A 96 5.83 17.42 6.55
N ASP A 97 4.71 17.29 7.27
CA ASP A 97 4.58 17.57 8.72
C ASP A 97 5.17 16.46 9.59
N GLY A 98 5.59 15.34 8.99
CA GLY A 98 6.19 14.21 9.69
C GLY A 98 5.20 13.18 10.22
N LYS A 99 3.90 13.31 9.94
CA LYS A 99 2.90 12.29 10.27
C LYS A 99 3.05 11.09 9.35
N ARG A 100 2.69 9.93 9.89
CA ARG A 100 2.78 8.64 9.20
C ARG A 100 1.38 8.16 8.87
N HIS A 101 1.15 7.92 7.60
CA HIS A 101 -0.06 7.32 7.09
C HIS A 101 0.22 5.83 6.88
N VAL A 102 -0.53 4.97 7.54
CA VAL A 102 -0.27 3.53 7.58
C VAL A 102 -1.51 2.77 7.17
N TYR A 103 -1.37 1.89 6.19
CA TYR A 103 -2.40 0.91 5.83
C TYR A 103 -1.80 -0.50 5.81
N ARG A 104 -2.59 -1.47 6.25
CA ARG A 104 -2.20 -2.88 6.30
C ARG A 104 -3.09 -3.72 5.39
N ALA A 105 -2.56 -4.14 4.24
CA ALA A 105 -3.17 -5.16 3.41
C ALA A 105 -2.91 -6.55 4.01
N THR A 106 -3.96 -7.24 4.48
CA THR A 106 -3.81 -8.55 5.13
C THR A 106 -4.10 -9.69 4.17
N TYR A 107 -3.18 -10.66 4.10
CA TYR A 107 -3.37 -11.89 3.35
C TYR A 107 -4.13 -12.90 4.23
N GLY A 108 -5.47 -12.81 4.20
CA GLY A 108 -6.40 -13.67 4.96
C GLY A 108 -7.39 -12.87 5.81
N TYR A 109 -8.63 -13.38 5.92
CA TYR A 109 -9.92 -12.67 6.05
C TYR A 109 -10.46 -12.20 4.69
N TRP A 110 -11.27 -13.05 4.05
CA TRP A 110 -11.96 -12.80 2.77
C TRP A 110 -11.11 -12.59 1.50
N GLY A 111 -9.77 -12.56 1.62
CA GLY A 111 -8.88 -12.62 0.45
C GLY A 111 -8.71 -11.31 -0.33
N THR A 112 -9.09 -10.17 0.27
CA THR A 112 -9.02 -8.85 -0.39
C THR A 112 -7.64 -8.21 -0.36
N GLY A 113 -6.75 -8.61 0.55
CA GLY A 113 -5.42 -8.00 0.71
C GLY A 113 -4.63 -7.81 -0.59
N PRO A 114 -4.50 -8.82 -1.47
CA PRO A 114 -3.87 -8.67 -2.78
C PRO A 114 -4.54 -7.63 -3.69
N HIS A 115 -5.87 -7.54 -3.66
CA HIS A 115 -6.64 -6.57 -4.45
C HIS A 115 -6.44 -5.16 -3.88
N GLU A 116 -6.57 -4.99 -2.57
CA GLU A 116 -6.33 -3.72 -1.89
C GLU A 116 -4.90 -3.20 -2.16
N ALA A 117 -3.92 -4.10 -2.11
CA ALA A 117 -2.53 -3.81 -2.44
C ALA A 117 -2.33 -3.48 -3.93
N ALA A 118 -2.99 -4.21 -4.85
CA ALA A 118 -2.98 -3.89 -6.28
C ALA A 118 -3.56 -2.50 -6.57
N LEU A 119 -4.65 -2.15 -5.90
CA LEU A 119 -5.27 -0.83 -6.01
C LEU A 119 -4.32 0.28 -5.52
N ILE A 120 -3.71 0.08 -4.34
CA ILE A 120 -2.76 1.04 -3.77
C ILE A 120 -1.58 1.25 -4.70
N GLU A 121 -0.93 0.16 -5.11
CA GLU A 121 0.26 0.24 -5.97
C GLU A 121 -0.07 0.88 -7.31
N HIS A 122 -1.16 0.47 -7.96
CA HIS A 122 -1.57 1.07 -9.22
C HIS A 122 -1.80 2.58 -9.09
N VAL A 123 -2.56 3.02 -8.08
CA VAL A 123 -2.88 4.44 -7.89
C VAL A 123 -1.63 5.25 -7.59
N LEU A 124 -0.76 4.79 -6.68
CA LEU A 124 0.44 5.54 -6.32
C LEU A 124 1.48 5.58 -7.46
N GLU A 125 1.66 4.47 -8.20
CA GLU A 125 2.51 4.45 -9.40
C GLU A 125 2.00 5.41 -10.48
N SER A 126 0.67 5.49 -10.67
CA SER A 126 0.05 6.42 -11.62
C SER A 126 0.35 7.89 -11.31
N ARG A 127 0.74 8.18 -10.05
CA ARG A 127 1.14 9.49 -9.56
C ARG A 127 2.66 9.69 -9.53
N GLY A 128 3.43 8.75 -10.10
CA GLY A 128 4.89 8.80 -10.15
C GLY A 128 5.57 8.48 -8.83
N LEU A 129 4.86 7.88 -7.87
CA LEU A 129 5.41 7.55 -6.56
C LEU A 129 6.14 6.22 -6.63
N THR A 130 7.31 6.17 -5.98
CA THR A 130 8.17 4.99 -5.95
C THR A 130 8.06 4.25 -4.62
N PHE A 131 8.21 2.93 -4.69
CA PHE A 131 8.20 2.05 -3.54
C PHE A 131 9.61 1.63 -3.13
N GLU A 132 9.88 1.69 -1.83
CA GLU A 132 11.01 1.02 -1.20
C GLU A 132 10.50 -0.18 -0.41
N VAL A 133 10.99 -1.37 -0.74
CA VAL A 133 10.59 -2.61 -0.07
C VAL A 133 11.48 -2.87 1.14
N ARG A 134 10.85 -3.13 2.29
CA ARG A 134 11.49 -3.53 3.54
C ARG A 134 10.85 -4.79 4.10
N ASP A 135 11.57 -5.50 4.95
CA ASP A 135 11.02 -6.59 5.76
C ASP A 135 10.45 -6.06 7.09
N GLY A 136 9.80 -6.95 7.84
CA GLY A 136 9.15 -6.63 9.11
C GLY A 136 10.07 -6.06 10.19
N ASP A 137 11.39 -6.28 10.13
CA ASP A 137 12.33 -5.79 11.15
C ASP A 137 12.42 -4.26 11.12
N TYR A 138 12.18 -3.65 9.95
CA TYR A 138 12.17 -2.20 9.79
C TYR A 138 10.87 -1.54 10.25
N LEU A 139 9.81 -2.31 10.53
CA LEU A 139 8.48 -1.75 10.79
C LEU A 139 8.48 -0.81 12.00
N LEU A 140 9.10 -1.24 13.11
CA LEU A 140 9.12 -0.43 14.34
C LEU A 140 9.92 0.86 14.17
N GLY A 141 11.05 0.80 13.46
CA GLY A 141 11.86 1.98 13.15
C GLY A 141 11.14 2.94 12.20
N LEU A 142 10.42 2.42 11.19
CA LEU A 142 9.61 3.24 10.29
C LEU A 142 8.45 3.93 11.01
N LEU A 143 8.00 3.38 12.14
CA LEU A 143 6.95 3.95 12.99
C LEU A 143 7.49 4.82 14.14
N ASP A 144 8.81 5.02 14.25
CA ASP A 144 9.48 5.68 15.40
C ASP A 144 9.05 5.09 16.76
N LEU A 145 9.04 3.76 16.87
CA LEU A 145 8.72 3.06 18.11
C LEU A 145 9.94 2.47 18.83
N ILE A 146 11.12 2.55 18.20
CA ILE A 146 12.42 2.09 18.71
C ILE A 146 13.53 3.04 18.25
#